data_AF-A0AAJ6E5R8-F1
#
_entry.id   AF-A0AAJ6E5R8-F1
#
_cell.length_a   1.000
_cell.length_b   1.000
_cell.length_c   1.000
_cell.angle_alpha   90.00
_cell.angle_beta   90.00
_cell.angle_gamma   90.00
#
_symmetry.space_group_name_H-M   'P 1'
#
loop_
_entity.id
_entity.type
_entity.pdbx_description
1 polymer ?
#
loop_
_entity_poly.entity_id
_entity_poly.type
_entity_poly.pdbx_seq_one_letter_code
_entity_poly.pdbx_strand_id
1 'polypeptide(L)'
;MPRPVRRHMPTHDNGRPLKITFGHMRSMGVRGILVYCADYRCGHSVALSADRWSDDVRLSDLESRFICQACGRRGAEVRPDFDWNTPTVPAMGYR
;
A
#
# COMPACT_ATOMS: atom_id res chain seq x y z
N MET A 1 -29.40 -2.57 -18.87
CA MET A 1 -28.19 -1.91 -18.33
C MET A 1 -26.98 -2.35 -19.16
N PRO A 2 -26.12 -1.44 -19.65
CA PRO A 2 -24.92 -1.85 -20.37
C PRO A 2 -24.01 -2.66 -19.44
N ARG A 3 -23.49 -3.79 -19.95
CA ARG A 3 -22.49 -4.59 -19.21
C ARG A 3 -21.28 -3.69 -18.93
N PRO A 4 -20.78 -3.60 -17.69
CA PRO A 4 -19.61 -2.80 -17.39
C PRO A 4 -18.45 -3.29 -18.26
N VAL A 5 -17.82 -2.37 -18.99
CA VAL A 5 -16.62 -2.64 -19.79
C VAL A 5 -15.55 -3.16 -18.83
N ARG A 6 -15.06 -4.39 -19.07
CA ARG A 6 -13.93 -4.95 -18.33
C ARG A 6 -12.72 -4.04 -18.57
N ARG A 7 -12.39 -3.20 -17.59
CA ARG A 7 -11.13 -2.45 -17.61
C ARG A 7 -10.02 -3.48 -17.47
N HIS A 8 -9.18 -3.61 -18.50
CA HIS A 8 -8.01 -4.47 -18.43
C HIS A 8 -7.02 -3.83 -17.46
N MET A 9 -6.93 -4.36 -16.24
CA MET A 9 -5.97 -3.86 -15.27
C MET A 9 -4.61 -4.46 -15.61
N PRO A 10 -3.56 -3.63 -15.80
CA PRO A 10 -2.22 -4.15 -16.03
C PRO A 10 -1.79 -4.99 -14.82
N THR A 11 -1.25 -6.18 -15.07
CA THR A 11 -0.74 -7.09 -14.05
C THR A 11 0.77 -7.24 -14.19
N HIS A 12 1.47 -7.35 -13.07
CA HIS A 12 2.89 -7.65 -12.99
C HIS A 12 3.13 -9.11 -13.42
N ASP A 13 4.38 -9.50 -13.74
CA ASP A 13 4.71 -10.88 -14.13
C ASP A 13 4.28 -11.94 -13.10
N ASN A 14 4.16 -11.54 -11.84
CA ASN A 14 3.72 -12.39 -10.73
C ASN A 14 2.19 -12.46 -10.57
N GLY A 15 1.43 -11.95 -11.56
CA GLY A 15 -0.04 -11.96 -11.58
C GLY A 15 -0.71 -10.92 -10.67
N ARG A 16 0.06 -10.12 -9.92
CA ARG A 16 -0.50 -9.06 -9.07
C ARG A 16 -0.87 -7.83 -9.89
N PRO A 17 -1.91 -7.09 -9.50
CA PRO A 17 -2.20 -5.79 -10.08
C PRO A 17 -0.99 -4.83 -10.04
N LEU A 18 -0.69 -4.19 -11.18
CA LEU A 18 0.26 -3.09 -11.21
C LEU A 18 -0.35 -1.88 -10.50
N LYS A 19 0.34 -1.42 -9.46
CA LYS A 19 -0.07 -0.25 -8.68
C LYS A 19 0.59 1.01 -9.23
N ILE A 20 0.06 2.16 -8.80
CA ILE A 20 0.58 3.48 -9.15
C ILE A 20 2.04 3.66 -8.71
N THR A 21 2.71 4.67 -9.25
CA THR A 21 4.05 5.09 -8.79
C THR A 21 3.97 5.95 -7.54
N PHE A 22 5.09 6.09 -6.82
CA PHE A 22 5.19 7.03 -5.70
C PHE A 22 5.00 8.48 -6.15
N GLY A 23 5.46 8.84 -7.35
CA GLY A 23 5.23 10.18 -7.91
C GLY A 23 3.75 10.48 -8.12
N HIS A 24 2.99 9.51 -8.63
CA HIS A 24 1.53 9.65 -8.74
C HIS A 24 0.85 9.71 -7.37
N MET A 25 1.32 8.93 -6.40
CA MET A 25 0.80 9.00 -5.02
C MET A 25 1.05 10.38 -4.40
N ARG A 26 2.26 10.93 -4.56
CA ARG A 26 2.64 12.27 -4.08
C ARG A 26 1.91 13.39 -4.80
N SER A 27 1.64 13.25 -6.10
CA SER A 27 0.83 14.23 -6.84
C SER A 27 -0.62 14.31 -6.34
N MET A 28 -1.11 13.26 -5.66
CA MET A 28 -2.39 13.26 -4.93
C MET A 28 -2.27 13.79 -3.49
N GLY A 29 -1.09 14.28 -3.08
CA GLY A 29 -0.84 14.79 -1.73
C GLY A 29 -0.56 13.71 -0.67
N VAL A 30 -0.46 12.44 -1.08
CA VAL A 30 -0.24 11.31 -0.16
C VAL A 30 1.25 11.01 -0.04
N ARG A 31 1.77 11.00 1.19
CA ARG A 31 3.19 10.78 1.49
C ARG A 31 3.45 9.61 2.44
N GLY A 32 2.40 8.98 2.95
CA GLY A 32 2.52 7.76 3.75
C GLY A 32 2.11 6.53 2.95
N ILE A 33 2.63 5.38 3.36
CA ILE A 33 2.15 4.08 2.91
C ILE A 33 1.86 3.18 4.12
N LEU A 34 0.85 2.33 3.97
CA LEU A 34 0.56 1.22 4.85
C LEU A 34 1.04 -0.07 4.19
N VAL A 35 1.87 -0.83 4.89
CA VAL A 35 2.43 -2.10 4.44
C VAL A 35 1.81 -3.21 5.29
N TYR A 36 1.00 -4.05 4.66
CA TYR A 36 0.36 -5.21 5.30
C TYR A 36 1.13 -6.48 5.01
N CYS A 37 1.26 -7.36 5.99
CA CYS A 37 1.79 -8.71 5.76
C CYS A 37 0.94 -9.44 4.71
N ALA A 38 1.59 -10.18 3.80
CA ALA A 38 0.87 -11.02 2.84
C ALA A 38 0.08 -12.17 3.47
N ASP A 39 0.35 -12.51 4.72
CA ASP A 39 -0.47 -13.45 5.49
C ASP A 39 -1.53 -12.69 6.29
N TYR A 40 -2.78 -12.76 5.86
CA TYR A 40 -3.89 -12.11 6.56
C TYR A 40 -4.07 -12.60 8.00
N ARG A 41 -3.59 -13.81 8.33
CA ARG A 41 -3.65 -14.36 9.70
C ARG A 41 -2.64 -13.71 10.63
N CYS A 42 -1.56 -13.16 10.08
CA CYS A 42 -0.56 -12.44 10.85
C CYS A 42 -1.12 -11.10 11.36
N GLY A 43 -1.97 -10.44 10.58
CA GLY A 43 -2.58 -9.15 10.93
C GLY A 43 -1.57 -8.00 11.10
N HIS A 44 -0.28 -8.24 10.86
CA HIS A 44 0.76 -7.24 11.07
C HIS A 44 0.78 -6.22 9.92
N SER A 45 0.72 -4.95 10.28
CA SER A 45 0.87 -3.83 9.36
C SER A 45 1.77 -2.74 9.94
N VAL A 46 2.44 -1.99 9.08
CA VAL A 46 3.26 -0.84 9.48
C VAL A 46 2.98 0.35 8.58
N ALA A 47 2.90 1.54 9.17
CA ALA A 47 2.87 2.81 8.44
C ALA A 47 4.31 3.31 8.25
N LEU A 48 4.66 3.68 7.03
CA LEU A 48 5.99 4.18 6.67
C LEU A 48 5.88 5.46 5.84
N SER A 49 6.84 6.37 6.02
CA SER A 49 7.00 7.48 5.08
C SER A 49 7.42 6.95 3.72
N ALA A 50 6.72 7.41 2.69
CA ALA A 50 7.03 7.11 1.30
C ALA A 50 8.26 7.85 0.79
N ASP A 51 8.74 8.89 1.48
CA ASP A 51 9.78 9.82 1.01
C ASP A 51 11.12 9.14 0.69
N ARG A 52 11.33 7.93 1.20
CA ARG A 52 12.54 7.14 0.96
C ARG A 52 12.62 6.48 -0.43
N TRP A 53 11.53 6.49 -1.21
CA TRP A 53 11.49 5.89 -2.55
C TRP A 53 11.41 6.94 -3.65
N SER A 54 12.07 6.71 -4.78
CA SER A 54 11.98 7.61 -5.95
C SER A 54 10.55 7.64 -6.51
N ASP A 55 10.19 8.74 -7.18
CA ASP A 55 8.89 8.94 -7.83
C ASP A 55 8.55 7.87 -8.87
N ASP A 56 9.56 7.29 -9.52
CA ASP A 56 9.39 6.27 -10.57
C ASP A 56 9.08 4.87 -10.04
N VAL A 57 9.33 4.63 -8.75
CA VAL A 57 9.10 3.32 -8.12
C VAL A 57 7.61 3.07 -8.00
N ARG A 58 7.12 1.88 -8.36
CA ARG A 58 5.72 1.49 -8.11
C ARG A 58 5.54 0.86 -6.75
N LEU A 59 4.35 1.03 -6.18
CA LEU A 59 3.98 0.34 -4.94
C LEU A 59 4.10 -1.19 -5.10
N SER A 60 3.71 -1.72 -6.28
CA SER A 60 3.81 -3.15 -6.61
C SER A 60 5.26 -3.68 -6.62
N ASP A 61 6.24 -2.83 -6.94
CA ASP A 61 7.64 -3.24 -7.04
C ASP A 61 8.26 -3.50 -5.66
N LEU A 62 7.66 -2.93 -4.61
CA LEU A 62 8.08 -3.10 -3.23
C LEU A 62 7.41 -4.29 -2.55
N GLU A 63 6.21 -4.67 -3.00
CA GLU A 63 5.43 -5.74 -2.36
C GLU A 63 6.21 -7.04 -2.20
N SER A 64 7.01 -7.44 -3.20
CA SER A 64 7.82 -8.67 -3.19
C SER A 64 9.12 -8.56 -2.37
N ARG A 65 9.49 -7.35 -1.95
CA ARG A 65 10.73 -7.03 -1.24
C ARG A 65 10.56 -7.03 0.28
N PHE A 66 9.34 -6.87 0.77
CA PHE A 66 9.06 -6.88 2.20
C PHE A 66 9.09 -8.29 2.79
N ILE A 67 9.60 -8.40 4.01
CA ILE A 67 9.54 -9.60 4.85
C ILE A 67 8.94 -9.19 6.18
N CYS A 68 7.86 -9.86 6.57
CA CYS A 68 7.21 -9.62 7.84
C CYS A 68 8.13 -10.04 8.99
N GLN A 69 8.46 -9.13 9.90
CA GLN A 69 9.29 -9.45 11.07
C GLN A 69 8.56 -10.33 12.10
N ALA A 70 7.22 -10.32 12.11
CA ALA A 70 6.43 -11.12 13.05
C ALA A 70 6.33 -12.60 12.64
N CYS A 71 6.09 -12.90 11.35
CA CYS A 71 5.88 -14.27 10.86
C CYS A 71 6.90 -14.76 9.82
N GLY A 72 7.85 -13.92 9.41
CA GLY A 72 8.88 -14.26 8.41
C GLY A 72 8.38 -14.38 6.97
N ARG A 73 7.08 -14.17 6.71
CA ARG A 73 6.51 -14.27 5.36
C ARG A 73 7.06 -13.17 4.45
N ARG A 74 7.59 -13.59 3.30
CA ARG A 74 7.95 -12.69 2.20
C ARG A 74 6.70 -12.25 1.45
N GLY A 75 6.66 -10.98 1.09
CA GLY A 75 5.52 -10.37 0.44
C GLY A 75 4.76 -9.46 1.39
N ALA A 76 4.31 -8.33 0.86
CA ALA A 76 3.38 -7.43 1.50
C ALA A 76 2.32 -6.96 0.51
N GLU A 77 1.26 -6.36 1.04
CA GLU A 77 0.37 -5.49 0.29
C GLU A 77 0.67 -4.05 0.67
N VAL A 78 1.06 -3.22 -0.30
CA VAL A 78 1.38 -1.80 -0.07
C VAL A 78 0.21 -0.93 -0.53
N ARG A 79 -0.29 -0.08 0.37
CA ARG A 79 -1.42 0.83 0.12
C ARG A 79 -1.02 2.27 0.45
N PRO A 80 -1.50 3.28 -0.29
CA PRO A 80 -1.37 4.68 0.11
C PRO A 80 -2.05 4.90 1.47
N ASP A 81 -1.38 5.64 2.36
CA ASP A 81 -1.93 6.05 3.64
C ASP A 81 -2.49 7.48 3.54
N PHE A 82 -3.80 7.58 3.36
CA PHE A 82 -4.48 8.86 3.22
C PHE A 82 -4.56 9.64 4.53
N ASP A 83 -4.40 8.97 5.67
CA ASP A 83 -4.43 9.57 7.00
C ASP A 83 -3.04 9.96 7.52
N TRP A 84 -1.99 9.79 6.71
CA TRP A 84 -0.59 10.07 7.08
C TRP A 84 -0.35 11.48 7.64
N ASN A 85 -1.06 12.49 7.10
CA ASN A 85 -0.98 13.88 7.55
C ASN A 85 -2.06 14.26 8.57
N THR A 86 -2.98 13.34 8.88
CA THR A 86 -4.02 13.59 9.87
C THR A 86 -3.37 13.45 11.25
N PRO A 87 -3.33 14.51 12.07
CA PRO A 87 -2.92 14.33 13.47
C PRO A 87 -3.83 13.25 14.05
N THR A 88 -3.23 12.19 14.60
CA THR A 88 -3.96 11.11 15.25
C THR A 88 -4.88 11.75 16.28
N VAL A 89 -6.17 11.85 15.94
CA VAL A 89 -7.17 12.31 16.91
C VAL A 89 -7.09 11.29 18.04
N PRO A 90 -6.73 11.69 19.28
CA PRO A 90 -6.73 10.77 20.39
C PRO A 90 -8.12 10.14 20.42
N ALA A 91 -8.16 8.81 20.45
CA ALA A 91 -9.40 8.04 20.35
C ALA A 91 -10.44 8.68 21.27
N MET A 92 -11.47 9.29 20.67
CA MET A 92 -12.58 9.87 21.40
C MET A 92 -13.28 8.69 22.08
N GLY A 93 -12.95 8.46 23.34
CA GLY A 93 -13.48 7.35 24.11
C GLY A 93 -15.00 7.48 24.15
N TYR A 94 -15.70 6.53 23.54
CA TYR A 94 -17.11 6.34 23.84
C TYR A 94 -17.16 5.79 25.27
N ARG A 95 -17.54 6.67 26.20
CA ARG A 95 -18.03 6.29 27.52
C ARG A 95 -19.55 6.31 27.47
#